data_AF-A0A0B0HC22-F1
#
_entry.id   AF-A0A0B0HC22-F1
#
_cell.length_a   1.000
_cell.length_b   1.000
_cell.length_c   1.000
_cell.angle_alpha   90.00
_cell.angle_beta   90.00
_cell.angle_gamma   90.00
#
_symmetry.space_group_name_H-M   'P 1'
#
loop_
_entity.id
_entity.type
_entity.pdbx_description
1 polymer ?
#
loop_
_entity_poly.entity_id
_entity_poly.type
_entity_poly.pdbx_seq_one_letter_code
_entity_poly.pdbx_strand_id
1 'polypeptide(L)'
;MKRLAKFVSLALLLGTASVPYVQSAQTPMRGPIPFESFDRDGNGAISEQEFYSVRGERMAARAAQGRMLRRAAQAPSYEDIDLNGDKVISREEHAEHQATHCARRRP
;
A
#
# COMPACT_ATOMS: atom_id res chain seq x y z
N MET A 1 -54.86 15.05 -35.58
CA MET A 1 -53.78 14.59 -36.48
C MET A 1 -52.44 15.16 -36.00
N LYS A 2 -51.38 14.33 -36.02
CA LYS A 2 -49.93 14.65 -35.84
C LYS A 2 -49.50 14.89 -34.37
N ARG A 3 -49.21 13.85 -33.56
CA ARG A 3 -47.89 13.17 -33.33
C ARG A 3 -46.67 14.10 -33.34
N LEU A 4 -45.94 14.19 -32.22
CA LEU A 4 -44.44 14.19 -32.11
C LEU A 4 -44.06 14.35 -30.61
N ALA A 5 -43.65 13.31 -29.89
CA ALA A 5 -42.32 12.69 -29.82
C ALA A 5 -41.46 13.23 -28.63
N LYS A 6 -41.57 12.49 -27.52
CA LYS A 6 -40.53 12.08 -26.54
C LYS A 6 -39.25 12.93 -26.44
N PHE A 7 -39.09 13.63 -25.33
CA PHE A 7 -37.78 13.97 -24.78
C PHE A 7 -37.52 13.07 -23.56
N VAL A 8 -36.79 11.98 -23.78
CA VAL A 8 -36.22 11.17 -22.70
C VAL A 8 -35.15 12.02 -22.04
N SER A 9 -35.37 12.38 -20.79
CA SER A 9 -34.40 13.09 -19.96
C SER A 9 -33.20 12.18 -19.75
N LEU A 10 -32.11 12.45 -20.47
CA LEU A 10 -30.80 11.86 -20.23
C LEU A 10 -30.27 12.47 -18.93
N ALA A 11 -30.62 11.85 -17.80
CA ALA A 11 -30.03 12.15 -16.51
C ALA A 11 -28.54 11.78 -16.57
N LEU A 12 -27.71 12.78 -16.85
CA LEU A 12 -26.26 12.71 -16.68
C LEU A 12 -26.00 12.60 -15.17
N LEU A 13 -25.95 11.37 -14.68
CA LEU A 13 -25.40 11.04 -13.36
C LEU A 13 -23.95 11.53 -13.34
N LEU A 14 -23.73 12.75 -12.84
CA LEU A 14 -22.42 13.16 -12.36
C LEU A 14 -22.11 12.28 -11.14
N GLY A 15 -21.52 11.12 -11.40
CA GLY A 15 -20.82 10.35 -10.39
C GLY A 15 -19.66 11.19 -9.89
N THR A 16 -19.86 11.89 -8.78
CA THR A 16 -18.74 12.37 -7.97
C THR A 16 -18.09 11.13 -7.39
N ALA A 17 -17.16 10.54 -8.14
CA ALA A 17 -16.18 9.63 -7.57
C ALA A 17 -15.39 10.48 -6.57
N SER A 18 -15.82 10.45 -5.31
CA SER A 18 -15.03 10.90 -4.18
C SER A 18 -13.78 10.04 -4.20
N VAL A 19 -12.72 10.53 -4.83
CA VAL A 19 -11.38 9.98 -4.63
C VAL A 19 -11.08 10.24 -3.16
N PRO A 20 -11.06 9.23 -2.27
CA PRO A 20 -10.65 9.47 -0.90
C PRO A 20 -9.22 10.01 -1.00
N TYR A 21 -9.02 11.21 -0.47
CA TYR A 21 -7.69 11.77 -0.28
C TYR A 21 -6.97 10.78 0.63
N VAL A 22 -6.09 9.95 0.05
CA VAL A 22 -5.36 8.94 0.81
C VAL A 22 -4.45 9.71 1.76
N GLN A 23 -4.89 9.80 3.01
CA GLN A 23 -4.11 10.35 4.10
C GLN A 23 -2.89 9.44 4.23
N SER A 24 -1.72 9.90 3.81
CA SER A 24 -0.47 9.16 4.02
C SER A 24 -0.23 9.10 5.53
N ALA A 25 -0.62 7.98 6.14
CA ALA A 25 -0.12 7.60 7.45
C ALA A 25 1.40 7.72 7.36
N GLN A 26 1.99 8.57 8.20
CA GLN A 26 3.39 8.94 8.11
C GLN A 26 4.25 7.68 8.29
N THR A 27 4.66 7.07 7.18
CA THR A 27 5.43 5.82 7.20
C THR A 27 6.68 6.06 8.04
N PRO A 28 6.92 5.28 9.12
CA PRO A 28 7.99 5.59 10.06
C PRO A 28 9.34 5.58 9.33
N MET A 29 10.14 6.64 9.50
CA MET A 29 11.40 6.78 8.76
C MET A 29 12.50 5.84 9.27
N ARG A 30 12.41 5.43 10.54
CA ARG A 30 13.33 4.50 11.23
C ARG A 30 12.59 3.21 11.61
N GLY A 31 13.33 2.13 11.82
CA GLY A 31 12.79 0.84 12.28
C GLY A 31 11.98 0.07 11.22
N PRO A 32 11.33 -1.03 11.63
CA PRO A 32 10.33 -1.73 10.83
C PRO A 32 9.12 -0.81 10.51
N ILE A 33 8.40 -1.11 9.44
CA ILE A 33 7.12 -0.45 9.13
C ILE A 33 6.04 -1.33 9.77
N PRO A 34 5.10 -0.78 10.55
CA PRO A 34 4.03 -1.58 11.14
C PRO A 34 3.04 -2.03 10.05
N PHE A 35 2.32 -3.11 10.32
CA PHE A 35 1.37 -3.71 9.37
C PHE A 35 0.30 -2.71 8.93
N GLU A 36 -0.20 -1.92 9.88
CA GLU A 36 -1.27 -0.92 9.69
C GLU A 36 -0.83 0.26 8.81
N SER A 37 0.47 0.45 8.59
CA SER A 37 0.94 1.44 7.62
C SER A 37 0.88 0.93 6.18
N PHE A 38 0.80 -0.38 6.00
CA PHE A 38 0.65 -1.02 4.70
C PHE A 38 -0.82 -1.23 4.32
N ASP A 39 -1.59 -1.84 5.22
CA ASP A 39 -3.04 -2.10 5.06
C ASP A 39 -3.82 -0.77 5.10
N ARG A 40 -4.01 -0.15 3.94
CA ARG A 40 -4.62 1.19 3.82
C ARG A 40 -6.11 1.11 3.64
N ASP A 41 -6.59 0.03 3.06
CA ASP A 41 -8.02 -0.21 2.91
C ASP A 41 -8.65 -0.84 4.17
N GLY A 42 -7.83 -1.32 5.12
CA GLY A 42 -8.26 -1.88 6.38
C GLY A 42 -8.84 -3.28 6.26
N ASN A 43 -8.50 -4.01 5.19
CA ASN A 43 -9.03 -5.33 4.91
C ASN A 43 -8.34 -6.45 5.74
N GLY A 44 -7.29 -6.12 6.49
CA GLY A 44 -6.55 -7.06 7.34
C GLY A 44 -5.47 -7.84 6.62
N ALA A 45 -5.17 -7.51 5.37
CA ALA A 45 -4.16 -8.10 4.52
C ALA A 45 -3.41 -6.99 3.74
N ILE A 46 -2.17 -7.25 3.34
CA ILE A 46 -1.41 -6.30 2.53
C ILE A 46 -1.36 -6.82 1.10
N SER A 47 -1.95 -6.06 0.18
CA SER A 47 -1.81 -6.34 -1.24
C SER A 47 -0.44 -5.92 -1.79
N GLU A 48 -0.06 -6.47 -2.94
CA GLU A 48 1.17 -6.10 -3.66
C GLU A 48 1.24 -4.59 -3.92
N GLN A 49 0.12 -3.98 -4.31
CA GLN A 49 0.03 -2.56 -4.61
C GLN A 49 0.25 -1.69 -3.36
N GLU A 50 -0.32 -2.07 -2.23
CA GLU A 50 -0.12 -1.40 -0.94
C GLU A 50 1.32 -1.52 -0.46
N PHE A 51 1.90 -2.72 -0.59
CA PHE A 51 3.29 -2.98 -0.24
C PHE A 51 4.24 -2.05 -1.00
N TYR A 52 4.17 -2.03 -2.33
CA TYR A 52 5.06 -1.20 -3.14
C TYR A 52 4.78 0.30 -2.99
N SER A 53 3.52 0.70 -2.82
CA SER A 53 3.17 2.10 -2.56
C SER A 53 3.88 2.63 -1.32
N VAL A 54 3.73 1.93 -0.19
CA VAL A 54 4.28 2.37 1.11
C VAL A 54 5.82 2.30 1.12
N ARG A 55 6.39 1.29 0.46
CA ARG A 55 7.86 1.19 0.27
C ARG A 55 8.39 2.32 -0.60
N GLY A 56 7.71 2.62 -1.70
CA GLY A 56 8.04 3.71 -2.62
C GLY A 56 8.04 5.05 -1.92
N GLU A 57 6.97 5.36 -1.18
CA GLU A 57 6.86 6.58 -0.38
C GLU A 57 8.00 6.71 0.63
N ARG A 58 8.34 5.61 1.33
CA ARG A 58 9.44 5.62 2.29
C ARG A 58 10.80 5.85 1.64
N MET A 59 11.03 5.27 0.47
CA MET A 59 12.26 5.48 -0.30
C MET A 59 12.35 6.93 -0.78
N ALA A 60 11.27 7.49 -1.32
CA ALA A 60 11.20 8.88 -1.73
C ALA A 60 11.45 9.84 -0.57
N ALA A 61 10.81 9.62 0.58
CA ALA A 61 11.01 10.44 1.78
C ALA A 61 12.46 10.37 2.31
N ARG A 62 13.11 9.20 2.21
CA ARG A 62 14.54 9.04 2.57
C ARG A 62 15.45 9.76 1.58
N ALA A 63 15.16 9.66 0.29
CA ALA A 63 15.91 10.36 -0.75
C ALA A 63 15.81 11.88 -0.58
N ALA A 64 14.61 12.41 -0.31
CA ALA A 64 14.38 13.82 -0.03
C ALA A 64 15.14 14.34 1.21
N GLN A 65 15.36 13.48 2.21
CA GLN A 65 16.20 13.80 3.38
C GLN A 65 17.71 13.64 3.14
N GLY A 66 18.15 13.40 1.89
CA GLY A 66 19.55 13.17 1.55
C GLY A 66 20.12 11.88 2.16
N ARG A 67 19.28 10.94 2.59
CA ARG A 67 19.77 9.69 3.19
C ARG A 67 20.23 8.73 2.11
N MET A 68 21.40 8.14 2.32
CA MET A 68 21.92 7.10 1.45
C MET A 68 21.02 5.85 1.50
N LEU A 69 20.50 5.42 0.36
CA LEU A 69 19.66 4.23 0.20
C LEU A 69 20.49 2.92 0.20
N ARG A 70 21.48 2.78 1.11
CA ARG A 70 22.52 1.72 1.11
C ARG A 70 21.99 0.28 1.14
N ARG A 71 20.73 0.08 1.53
CA ARG A 71 20.06 -1.23 1.64
C ARG A 71 18.80 -1.34 0.79
N ALA A 72 18.56 -0.40 -0.14
CA ALA A 72 17.40 -0.49 -1.02
C ALA A 72 17.45 -1.74 -1.92
N ALA A 73 18.66 -2.13 -2.38
CA ALA A 73 18.86 -3.35 -3.18
C ALA A 73 18.78 -4.66 -2.36
N GLN A 74 18.84 -4.58 -1.03
CA GLN A 74 18.70 -5.73 -0.12
C GLN A 74 17.30 -5.75 0.52
N ALA A 75 16.37 -4.98 -0.05
CA ALA A 75 14.99 -5.01 0.34
C ALA A 75 14.39 -6.36 -0.07
N PRO A 76 13.69 -7.06 0.85
CA PRO A 76 12.86 -8.20 0.47
C PRO A 76 11.77 -7.73 -0.48
N SER A 77 11.45 -8.58 -1.47
CA SER A 77 10.31 -8.36 -2.36
C SER A 77 9.00 -8.70 -1.66
N TYR A 78 7.89 -8.53 -2.38
CA TYR A 78 6.57 -8.94 -1.90
C TYR A 78 6.51 -10.46 -1.72
N GLU A 79 7.00 -11.19 -2.71
CA GLU A 79 7.02 -12.65 -2.80
C GLU A 79 7.96 -13.29 -1.77
N ASP A 80 8.99 -12.58 -1.32
CA ASP A 80 9.85 -13.05 -0.23
C ASP A 80 9.12 -13.09 1.14
N ILE A 81 7.99 -12.38 1.26
CA ILE A 81 7.21 -12.24 2.50
C ILE A 81 5.93 -13.06 2.43
N ASP A 82 5.31 -13.17 1.25
CA ASP A 82 4.18 -14.07 0.96
C ASP A 82 4.69 -15.52 0.92
N LEU A 83 4.69 -16.18 2.10
CA LEU A 83 5.27 -17.52 2.26
C LEU A 83 4.31 -18.61 1.78
N ASN A 84 3.01 -18.35 1.85
CA ASN A 84 1.98 -19.31 1.49
C ASN A 84 1.56 -19.21 -0.01
N GLY A 85 1.94 -18.14 -0.70
CA GLY A 85 1.67 -17.90 -2.12
C GLY A 85 0.23 -17.53 -2.44
N ASP A 86 -0.52 -17.02 -1.46
CA ASP A 86 -1.92 -16.63 -1.63
C ASP A 86 -2.09 -15.22 -2.22
N LYS A 87 -0.97 -14.55 -2.51
CA LYS A 87 -0.87 -13.20 -3.07
C LYS A 87 -1.38 -12.12 -2.12
N VAL A 88 -1.45 -12.40 -0.82
CA VAL A 88 -1.70 -11.40 0.23
C VAL A 88 -0.73 -11.59 1.38
N ILE A 89 -0.11 -10.52 1.88
CA ILE A 89 0.72 -10.66 3.08
C ILE A 89 -0.17 -10.55 4.31
N SER A 90 -0.26 -11.63 5.07
CA SER A 90 -0.95 -11.69 6.35
C SER A 90 -0.18 -10.99 7.48
N ARG A 91 -0.86 -10.75 8.61
CA ARG A 91 -0.24 -10.19 9.82
C ARG A 91 0.89 -11.07 10.34
N GLU A 92 0.67 -12.38 10.29
CA GLU A 92 1.56 -13.42 10.75
C GLU A 92 2.83 -13.44 9.90
N GLU A 93 2.70 -13.47 8.58
CA GLU A 93 3.83 -13.44 7.65
C GLU A 93 4.65 -12.16 7.78
N HIS A 94 3.98 -11.02 7.87
CA HIS A 94 4.66 -9.74 8.09
C HIS A 94 5.41 -9.71 9.44
N ALA A 95 4.84 -10.30 10.49
CA ALA A 95 5.47 -10.39 11.81
C ALA A 95 6.67 -11.35 11.82
N GLU A 96 6.54 -12.52 11.20
CA GLU A 96 7.62 -13.51 11.07
C GLU A 96 8.81 -12.93 10.29
N HIS A 97 8.52 -12.25 9.18
CA HIS A 97 9.53 -11.56 8.39
C HIS A 97 10.28 -10.50 9.22
N GLN A 98 9.56 -9.69 10.01
CA GLN A 98 10.17 -8.72 10.92
C GLN A 98 11.00 -9.39 12.04
N ALA A 99 10.50 -10.47 12.63
CA ALA A 99 11.17 -11.21 13.68
C ALA A 99 12.51 -11.78 13.19
N THR A 100 12.51 -12.40 12.00
CA THR A 100 13.72 -12.90 11.33
C THR A 100 14.75 -11.79 11.14
N HIS A 101 14.29 -10.63 10.68
CA HIS A 101 15.17 -9.48 10.44
C HIS A 101 15.74 -8.86 11.72
N CYS A 102 14.99 -8.90 12.83
CA CYS A 102 15.43 -8.48 14.16
C CYS A 102 16.40 -9.49 14.78
N ALA A 103 16.14 -10.79 14.65
CA ALA A 103 17.01 -11.86 15.13
C ALA A 103 18.39 -11.79 14.46
N ARG A 104 18.44 -11.55 13.15
CA ARG A 104 19.70 -11.36 12.39
C ARG A 104 20.49 -10.10 12.78
N ARG A 105 19.90 -9.20 13.56
CA ARG A 105 20.52 -7.93 14.00
C ARG A 105 21.00 -7.94 15.44
N ARG A 106 20.78 -9.02 16.19
CA ARG A 106 21.39 -9.21 17.51
C ARG A 106 22.84 -9.69 17.33
N PRO A 107 23.84 -9.03 17.97
CA PRO A 107 25.23 -9.47 17.96
C PRO A 107 25.43 -10.78 18.72
#